data_AF-A0A955KH26-F1
#
_entry.id   AF-A0A955KH26-F1
#
_cell.length_a   1.000
_cell.length_b   1.000
_cell.length_c   1.000
_cell.angle_alpha   90.00
_cell.angle_beta   90.00
_cell.angle_gamma   90.00
#
_symmetry.space_group_name_H-M   'P 1'
#
loop_
_entity.id
_entity.type
_entity.pdbx_description
1 polymer ?
#
loop_
_entity_poly.entity_id
_entity_poly.type
_entity_poly.pdbx_seq_one_letter_code
_entity_poly.pdbx_strand_id
1 'polypeptide(L)' 'MLFPKKVKHRKWQTNRISEARRNRPDTRGITVSYGEYGLKATSASRVKSNQIEAARRVISRTM' A
#
# COMPACT_ATOMS: atom_id res chain seq x y z
N MET A 1 10.74 -3.94 9.42
CA MET A 1 9.39 -3.35 9.41
C MET A 1 9.48 -1.96 8.83
N LEU A 2 8.68 -1.65 7.82
CA LEU A 2 8.64 -0.34 7.18
C LEU A 2 7.92 0.63 8.13
N PHE A 3 8.66 1.59 8.68
CA PHE A 3 8.12 2.64 9.54
C PHE A 3 8.84 3.97 9.24
N PRO A 4 8.15 5.12 9.18
CA PRO A 4 8.79 6.40 8.92
C PRO A 4 9.78 6.77 10.03
N LYS A 5 11.02 7.13 9.67
CA LYS A 5 12.07 7.48 10.63
C LYS A 5 11.74 8.73 11.46
N LYS A 6 11.09 9.73 10.86
CA LYS A 6 10.72 10.98 11.50
C LYS A 6 9.21 11.17 11.41
N VAL A 7 8.56 11.39 12.57
CA VAL A 7 7.13 11.67 12.65
C VAL A 7 6.89 12.92 13.51
N LYS A 8 6.05 13.84 13.03
CA LYS A 8 5.71 15.08 13.76
C LYS A 8 4.83 14.81 14.98
N HIS A 9 3.91 13.85 14.87
CA HIS A 9 2.98 13.47 15.93
C HIS A 9 2.96 11.96 16.12
N ARG A 10 2.89 11.52 17.38
CA ARG A 10 2.94 10.09 17.76
C ARG A 10 1.64 9.34 17.44
N LYS A 11 0.49 9.99 17.57
CA LYS A 11 -0.84 9.40 17.30
C LYS A 11 -1.42 10.00 16.03
N TRP A 12 -1.95 9.15 15.16
CA TRP A 12 -2.65 9.57 13.95
C TRP A 12 -4.12 9.21 14.04
N GLN A 13 -4.96 10.10 13.55
CA GLN A 13 -6.39 9.85 13.44
C GLN A 13 -6.64 8.88 12.29
N THR A 14 -7.35 7.80 12.58
CA THR A 14 -7.74 6.79 11.59
C THR A 14 -9.08 7.17 10.94
N ASN A 15 -9.36 6.64 9.75
CA ASN A 15 -10.66 6.73 9.08
C ASN A 15 -11.16 8.15 8.69
N ARG A 16 -10.28 9.14 8.49
CA ARG A 16 -10.64 10.47 7.95
C ARG A 16 -10.88 10.50 6.43
N ILE A 17 -11.36 9.40 5.84
CA ILE A 17 -11.64 9.32 4.41
C ILE A 17 -13.15 9.27 4.26
N SER A 18 -13.73 10.25 3.56
CA SER A 18 -15.16 10.21 3.22
C SER A 18 -15.47 8.97 2.41
N GLU A 19 -16.64 8.37 2.62
CA GLU A 19 -17.09 7.18 1.91
C GLU A 19 -17.04 7.38 0.38
N ALA A 20 -17.42 8.58 -0.07
CA ALA A 20 -17.32 8.99 -1.46
C ALA A 20 -15.87 8.98 -2.02
N ARG A 21 -14.84 9.28 -1.21
CA ARG A 21 -13.43 9.13 -1.64
C ARG A 21 -12.97 7.69 -1.63
N ARG A 22 -13.48 6.90 -0.70
CA ARG A 22 -13.08 5.49 -0.51
C ARG A 22 -13.57 4.60 -1.65
N ASN A 23 -14.71 4.95 -2.25
CA ASN A 23 -15.31 4.24 -3.37
C ASN A 23 -14.83 4.74 -4.75
N ARG A 24 -13.99 5.77 -4.81
CA ARG A 24 -13.42 6.24 -6.07
C ARG A 24 -12.25 5.35 -6.50
N PRO A 25 -12.17 4.96 -7.78
CA PRO A 25 -11.00 4.26 -8.29
C PRO A 25 -9.77 5.17 -8.26
N ASP A 26 -8.60 4.57 -8.07
CA ASP A 26 -7.34 5.28 -8.19
C ASP A 26 -7.05 5.56 -9.67
N THR A 27 -6.57 6.77 -9.94
CA THR A 27 -6.21 7.24 -11.29
C THR A 27 -4.70 7.33 -11.47
N ARG A 28 -3.92 7.31 -10.38
CA ARG A 28 -2.47 7.46 -10.40
C ARG A 28 -1.79 6.13 -10.11
N GLY A 29 -0.64 5.89 -10.75
CA GLY A 29 0.14 4.66 -10.52
C GLY A 29 -0.55 3.38 -11.00
N ILE A 30 -1.45 3.48 -11.98
CA ILE A 30 -2.19 2.33 -12.54
C ILE A 30 -1.41 1.60 -13.64
N THR A 31 -0.31 2.18 -14.13
CA THR A 31 0.58 1.62 -15.15
C THR A 31 1.90 1.18 -14.50
N VAL A 32 2.55 0.18 -15.10
CA VAL A 32 3.88 -0.26 -14.67
C VAL A 32 4.92 0.78 -15.12
N SER A 33 5.55 1.46 -14.17
CA SER A 33 6.62 2.44 -14.48
C SER A 33 7.98 1.79 -14.69
N TYR A 34 8.26 0.66 -14.03
CA TYR A 34 9.54 -0.03 -14.05
C TYR A 34 9.32 -1.54 -14.04
N GLY A 35 10.17 -2.27 -14.76
CA GLY A 35 10.05 -3.73 -14.94
C GLY A 35 8.99 -4.11 -15.98
N GLU A 36 8.80 -5.42 -16.15
CA GLU A 36 7.89 -5.98 -17.17
C GLU A 36 6.51 -6.34 -16.59
N TYR A 37 6.45 -6.71 -15.32
CA TYR A 37 5.23 -7.22 -14.67
C TYR A 37 4.91 -6.45 -13.39
N GLY A 38 3.62 -6.37 -13.03
CA GLY A 38 3.14 -5.70 -11.83
C GLY A 38 1.93 -6.39 -11.21
N LEU A 39 1.75 -6.22 -9.89
CA LEU A 39 0.61 -6.73 -9.13
C LEU A 39 -0.34 -5.56 -8.80
N LYS A 40 -1.58 -5.62 -9.31
CA LYS A 40 -2.60 -4.59 -9.06
C LYS A 40 -3.66 -5.09 -8.08
N ALA A 41 -4.02 -4.24 -7.12
CA ALA A 41 -5.15 -4.51 -6.22
C ALA A 41 -6.49 -4.30 -6.95
N THR A 42 -7.40 -5.26 -6.83
CA THR A 42 -8.76 -5.19 -7.40
C THR A 42 -9.77 -4.56 -6.44
N SER A 43 -9.47 -4.52 -5.14
CA SER A 43 -10.33 -4.00 -4.08
C SER A 43 -9.56 -3.09 -3.11
N ALA A 44 -10.28 -2.17 -2.47
CA ALA A 44 -9.70 -1.22 -1.52
C ALA A 44 -9.58 -1.85 -0.13
N SER A 45 -8.37 -1.81 0.45
CA SER A 45 -8.15 -2.24 1.84
C SER A 45 -6.95 -1.52 2.47
N ARG A 46 -6.90 -1.49 3.81
CA ARG A 46 -5.73 -1.00 4.55
C ARG A 46 -4.77 -2.16 4.78
N VAL A 47 -3.56 -2.05 4.24
CA VAL A 47 -2.51 -3.07 4.38
C VAL A 47 -1.54 -2.70 5.50
N LYS A 48 -1.18 -3.66 6.33
CA LYS A 48 -0.21 -3.49 7.43
C LYS A 48 1.23 -3.67 6.94
N SER A 49 2.18 -3.02 7.62
CA SER A 49 3.62 -3.07 7.28
C SER A 49 4.20 -4.50 7.26
N ASN A 50 3.74 -5.37 8.16
CA ASN A 50 4.17 -6.77 8.20
C ASN A 50 3.66 -7.60 7.01
N GLN A 51 2.47 -7.32 6.49
CA GLN A 51 1.92 -8.01 5.32
C GLN A 51 2.74 -7.70 4.06
N ILE A 52 3.13 -6.44 3.89
CA ILE A 52 3.99 -6.00 2.77
C ILE A 52 5.35 -6.69 2.84
N GLU A 53 5.96 -6.73 4.03
CA GLU A 53 7.26 -7.37 4.21
C GLU A 53 7.19 -8.90 4.02
N ALA A 54 6.10 -9.54 4.45
CA ALA A 54 5.88 -10.96 4.19
C ALA A 54 5.78 -11.25 2.68
N ALA A 55 4.98 -10.47 1.94
CA ALA A 55 4.87 -10.61 0.50
C ALA A 55 6.21 -10.40 -0.21
N ARG A 56 6.96 -9.36 0.16
CA ARG A 56 8.30 -9.09 -0.39
C ARG A 56 9.27 -10.25 -0.17
N ARG A 57 9.28 -10.83 1.04
CA ARG A 57 10.13 -11.99 1.37
C ARG A 57 9.80 -13.21 0.54
N VAL A 58 8.51 -13.46 0.28
CA VAL A 58 8.07 -14.57 -0.58
C VAL A 58 8.57 -14.34 -2.00
N ILE A 59 8.30 -13.16 -2.58
CA ILE A 59 8.73 -12.81 -3.93
C ILE A 59 10.24 -13.03 -4.09
N SER A 60 11.08 -12.51 -3.18
CA SER A 60 12.54 -12.68 -3.26
C SER A 60 13.05 -14.11 -3.02
N ARG A 61 12.20 -15.04 -2.56
CA ARG A 61 12.60 -16.44 -2.31
C ARG A 61 12.13 -17.38 -3.41
N THR A 62 11.01 -17.08 -4.04
CA THR A 62 10.35 -17.97 -5.01
C THR A 62 10.55 -17.56 -6.45
N MET A 63 10.75 -16.27 -6.70
CA MET A 63 11.12 -15.72 -8.01
C MET A 63 12.62 -15.46 -8.02
#